data_AF-A0A1F9RVJ1-F1
#
_entry.id   AF-A0A1F9RVJ1-F1
#
_cell.length_a   1.000
_cell.length_b   1.000
_cell.length_c   1.000
_cell.angle_alpha   90.00
_cell.angle_beta   90.00
_cell.angle_gamma   90.00
#
_symmetry.space_group_name_H-M   'P 1'
#
loop_
_entity.id
_entity.type
_entity.pdbx_description
1 polymer ?
#
loop_
_entity_poly.entity_id
_entity_poly.type
_entity_poly.pdbx_seq_one_letter_code
_entity_poly.pdbx_strand_id
1 'polypeptide(L)'
;MTPLATVLLASWLALPASARTDPGGGGRALAAGADPVFEPVLRDIEARLPLYSGAEAAVIRVPARSIDLGPSSKLYRCWKLRLTGDHGKQAYDVLSRLVSLQSALKDLREKLAVDLVAYAGAAKPDPALQKQIQSRQQELERIYTTYQKLLSLGDRNGLLKIADNEMFSGRRAVSPRLKDSDYTMAYDDATPECQKKPTPAP
;
A
#
# COMPACT_ATOMS: atom_id res chain seq x y z
N MET A 1 37.93 18.95 -56.55
CA MET A 1 38.48 17.86 -57.38
C MET A 1 38.82 16.71 -56.43
N THR A 2 38.00 15.66 -56.44
CA THR A 2 38.23 14.31 -55.85
C THR A 2 39.22 13.52 -56.74
N PRO A 3 39.97 12.49 -56.27
CA PRO A 3 39.45 11.22 -55.70
C PRO A 3 40.20 10.73 -54.42
N LEU A 4 39.54 10.09 -53.45
CA LEU A 4 39.11 8.68 -53.36
C LEU A 4 40.28 7.66 -53.35
N ALA A 5 40.59 7.11 -52.17
CA ALA A 5 41.04 5.73 -52.01
C ALA A 5 40.75 5.24 -50.59
N THR A 6 39.82 4.31 -50.51
CA THR A 6 39.39 3.55 -49.33
C THR A 6 40.31 2.36 -49.16
N VAL A 7 40.88 2.13 -47.97
CA VAL A 7 41.29 0.79 -47.52
C VAL A 7 40.98 0.67 -46.03
N LEU A 8 39.99 -0.18 -45.75
CA LEU A 8 39.68 -0.71 -44.42
C LEU A 8 40.78 -1.71 -44.03
N LEU A 9 41.38 -1.54 -42.85
CA LEU A 9 41.94 -2.67 -42.12
C LEU A 9 41.56 -2.55 -40.65
N ALA A 10 40.75 -3.50 -40.21
CA ALA A 10 40.43 -3.74 -38.82
C ALA A 10 41.70 -4.14 -38.06
N SER A 11 41.95 -3.48 -36.94
CA SER A 11 42.89 -3.93 -35.93
C SER A 11 42.24 -3.74 -34.57
N TRP A 12 41.70 -4.84 -34.06
CA TRP A 12 41.45 -5.02 -32.64
C TRP A 12 42.79 -4.91 -31.92
N LEU A 13 42.89 -4.05 -30.90
CA LEU A 13 43.80 -4.20 -29.78
C LEU A 13 43.41 -3.22 -28.65
N ALA A 14 43.13 -3.83 -27.50
CA ALA A 14 43.41 -3.39 -26.14
C ALA A 14 43.12 -1.93 -25.71
N LEU A 15 42.22 -1.84 -24.73
CA LEU A 15 42.12 -0.73 -23.76
C LEU A 15 43.49 -0.36 -23.17
N PRO A 16 43.62 0.90 -22.73
CA PRO A 16 44.02 1.10 -21.34
C PRO A 16 43.00 1.93 -20.57
N ALA A 17 42.85 1.49 -19.32
CA ALA A 17 42.12 2.11 -18.25
C ALA A 17 42.30 3.64 -18.20
N SER A 18 41.17 4.35 -18.16
CA SER A 18 41.08 5.61 -17.44
C SER A 18 40.06 5.42 -16.33
N ALA A 19 40.59 5.23 -15.13
CA ALA A 19 39.86 5.35 -13.89
C ALA A 19 39.25 6.75 -13.81
N ARG A 20 37.93 6.83 -13.83
CA ARG A 20 37.20 7.99 -13.34
C ARG A 20 36.39 7.51 -12.15
N THR A 21 36.93 7.80 -10.98
CA THR A 21 36.24 7.76 -9.69
C THR A 21 35.06 8.72 -9.75
N ASP A 22 33.85 8.19 -9.67
CA ASP A 22 32.65 8.94 -9.30
C ASP A 22 32.05 8.27 -8.05
N PRO A 23 31.89 9.01 -6.93
CA PRO A 23 31.33 8.48 -5.69
C PRO A 23 29.81 8.59 -5.76
N GLY A 24 29.17 7.68 -6.50
CA GLY A 24 27.72 7.57 -6.55
C GLY A 24 27.29 6.23 -5.99
N GLY A 25 26.69 6.23 -4.80
CA GLY A 25 26.12 5.03 -4.17
C GLY A 25 25.15 4.32 -5.11
N GLY A 26 25.62 3.26 -5.76
CA GLY A 26 24.88 2.51 -6.76
C GLY A 26 25.21 1.04 -6.64
N GLY A 27 24.20 0.27 -6.23
CA GLY A 27 24.05 -1.17 -6.45
C GLY A 27 25.32 -2.00 -6.31
N ARG A 28 25.70 -2.36 -5.08
CA ARG A 28 26.43 -3.62 -4.89
C ARG A 28 25.51 -4.73 -5.38
N ALA A 29 25.81 -5.25 -6.56
CA ALA A 29 25.23 -6.48 -7.07
C ALA A 29 25.25 -7.53 -5.94
N LEU A 30 24.12 -8.20 -5.73
CA LEU A 30 23.91 -9.31 -4.78
C LEU A 30 24.78 -10.55 -5.09
N ALA A 31 25.88 -10.39 -5.83
CA ALA A 31 26.63 -11.45 -6.48
C ALA A 31 27.74 -12.08 -5.60
N ALA A 32 27.86 -11.71 -4.32
CA ALA A 32 28.82 -12.33 -3.41
C ALA A 32 28.13 -13.41 -2.56
N GLY A 33 28.06 -14.64 -3.09
CA GLY A 33 27.65 -15.83 -2.31
C GLY A 33 26.18 -16.25 -2.42
N ALA A 34 25.49 -15.93 -3.51
CA ALA A 34 24.12 -16.36 -3.74
C ALA A 34 24.01 -17.89 -3.77
N ASP A 35 23.31 -18.45 -2.80
CA ASP A 35 22.90 -19.85 -2.80
C ASP A 35 22.00 -20.08 -4.03
N PRO A 36 22.42 -20.90 -5.02
CA PRO A 36 21.67 -21.07 -6.27
C PRO A 36 20.27 -21.66 -6.05
N VAL A 37 20.03 -22.31 -4.91
CA VAL A 37 18.72 -22.85 -4.54
C VAL A 37 17.79 -21.74 -4.03
N PHE A 38 18.34 -20.70 -3.40
CA PHE A 38 17.58 -19.60 -2.82
C PHE A 38 17.35 -18.43 -3.79
N GLU A 39 18.20 -18.31 -4.81
CA GLU A 39 18.11 -17.29 -5.86
C GLU A 39 16.71 -17.13 -6.50
N PRO A 40 15.94 -18.21 -6.80
CA PRO A 40 14.58 -18.06 -7.32
C PRO A 40 13.63 -17.35 -6.35
N VAL A 41 13.82 -17.53 -5.03
CA VAL A 41 13.01 -16.86 -4.00
C VAL A 41 13.31 -15.36 -3.98
N LEU A 42 14.59 -14.99 -4.08
CA LEU A 42 15.00 -13.58 -4.13
C LEU A 42 14.41 -12.87 -5.36
N ARG A 43 14.42 -13.52 -6.52
CA ARG A 43 13.81 -12.99 -7.74
C ARG A 43 12.29 -12.85 -7.64
N ASP A 44 11.60 -13.82 -7.03
CA ASP A 44 10.16 -13.71 -6.77
C ASP A 44 9.84 -12.54 -5.83
N ILE A 45 10.65 -12.34 -4.79
CA ILE A 45 10.53 -11.19 -3.89
C ILE A 45 10.70 -9.89 -4.67
N GLU A 46 11.78 -9.74 -5.44
CA GLU A 46 12.06 -8.55 -6.24
C GLU A 46 10.92 -8.23 -7.21
N ALA A 47 10.38 -9.24 -7.90
CA ALA A 47 9.27 -9.07 -8.82
C ALA A 47 7.97 -8.63 -8.14
N ARG A 48 7.73 -9.03 -6.89
CA ARG A 48 6.47 -8.76 -6.17
C ARG A 48 6.50 -7.51 -5.30
N LEU A 49 7.67 -7.05 -4.86
CA LEU A 49 7.81 -5.84 -4.03
C LEU A 49 7.06 -4.60 -4.58
N PRO A 50 7.05 -4.32 -5.90
CA PRO A 50 6.27 -3.21 -6.45
C PRO A 50 4.75 -3.35 -6.22
N LEU A 51 4.22 -4.58 -6.25
CA LEU A 51 2.80 -4.85 -6.04
C LEU A 51 2.39 -4.56 -4.60
N TYR A 52 3.19 -4.99 -3.63
CA TYR A 52 2.95 -4.71 -2.21
C TYR A 52 3.05 -3.21 -1.92
N SER A 53 4.07 -2.55 -2.48
CA SER A 53 4.26 -1.10 -2.36
C SER A 53 3.08 -0.32 -2.95
N GLY A 54 2.54 -0.78 -4.09
CA GLY A 54 1.34 -0.20 -4.70
C GLY A 54 0.09 -0.35 -3.83
N ALA A 55 -0.09 -1.51 -3.19
CA ALA A 55 -1.19 -1.74 -2.24
C ALA A 55 -1.05 -0.87 -0.98
N GLU A 56 0.16 -0.71 -0.43
CA GLU A 56 0.45 0.17 0.69
C GLU A 56 0.19 1.65 0.36
N ALA A 57 0.56 2.07 -0.85
CA ALA A 57 0.41 3.45 -1.30
C ALA A 57 -1.04 3.82 -1.67
N ALA A 58 -1.94 2.84 -1.79
CA ALA A 58 -3.33 3.09 -2.13
C ALA A 58 -4.02 3.97 -1.06
N VAL A 59 -4.77 4.97 -1.51
CA VAL A 59 -5.48 5.88 -0.62
C VAL A 59 -6.86 5.29 -0.33
N ILE A 60 -7.04 4.78 0.89
CA ILE A 60 -8.31 4.20 1.33
C ILE A 60 -9.06 5.20 2.19
N ARG A 61 -10.24 5.63 1.71
CA ARG A 61 -11.11 6.55 2.44
C ARG A 61 -12.14 5.75 3.22
N VAL A 62 -12.02 5.70 4.54
CA VAL A 62 -13.03 5.05 5.40
C VAL A 62 -14.13 6.06 5.73
N PRO A 63 -15.43 5.74 5.55
CA PRO A 63 -16.51 6.63 5.93
C PRO A 63 -16.55 6.83 7.45
N ALA A 64 -16.94 8.03 7.90
CA ALA A 64 -17.10 8.28 9.33
C ALA A 64 -18.34 7.56 9.87
N ARG A 65 -18.23 6.92 11.04
CA ARG A 65 -19.38 6.31 11.72
C ARG A 65 -20.42 7.34 12.17
N SER A 66 -19.97 8.55 12.47
CA SER A 66 -20.80 9.69 12.82
C SER A 66 -20.22 10.97 12.24
N ILE A 67 -21.09 11.82 11.70
CA ILE A 67 -20.75 13.14 11.17
C ILE A 67 -21.51 14.18 11.99
N ASP A 68 -20.78 15.12 12.56
CA ASP A 68 -21.37 16.26 13.26
C ASP A 68 -21.92 17.26 12.24
N LEU A 69 -23.12 17.77 12.47
CA LEU A 69 -23.78 18.74 11.58
C LEU A 69 -23.19 20.17 11.69
N GLY A 70 -22.10 20.32 12.45
CA GLY A 70 -21.34 21.56 12.60
C GLY A 70 -21.73 22.38 13.84
N PRO A 71 -20.83 23.27 14.30
CA PRO A 71 -21.03 24.08 15.50
C PRO A 71 -21.98 25.28 15.30
N SER A 72 -22.32 25.63 14.05
CA SER A 72 -22.95 26.91 13.70
C SER A 72 -24.47 26.96 13.93
N SER A 73 -25.16 25.83 14.05
CA SER A 73 -26.59 25.80 14.34
C SER A 73 -26.84 25.33 15.76
N LYS A 74 -27.19 26.26 16.66
CA LYS A 74 -27.64 25.93 18.03
C LYS A 74 -28.76 24.88 18.07
N LEU A 75 -29.55 24.78 16.99
CA LEU A 75 -30.64 23.82 16.81
C LEU A 75 -30.18 22.37 16.56
N TYR A 76 -29.01 22.16 15.95
CA TYR A 76 -28.52 20.83 15.56
C TYR A 76 -27.26 20.39 16.30
N ARG A 77 -26.84 21.12 17.34
CA ARG A 77 -25.66 20.79 18.16
C ARG A 77 -25.71 19.36 18.72
N CYS A 78 -26.90 18.86 19.00
CA CYS A 78 -27.14 17.52 19.54
C CYS A 78 -27.62 16.52 18.50
N TRP A 79 -27.55 16.85 17.21
CA TRP A 79 -27.96 15.96 16.12
C TRP A 79 -26.74 15.60 15.28
N LYS A 80 -26.59 14.30 14.98
CA LYS A 80 -25.49 13.75 14.20
C LYS A 80 -26.03 12.84 13.11
N LEU A 81 -25.34 12.78 11.97
CA LEU A 81 -25.60 11.74 10.98
C LEU A 81 -24.82 10.50 11.37
N ARG A 82 -25.50 9.41 11.73
CA ARG A 82 -24.89 8.13 12.08
C ARG A 82 -25.01 7.17 10.91
N LEU A 83 -23.94 6.41 10.67
CA LEU A 83 -23.89 5.36 9.65
C LEU A 83 -24.69 4.14 10.14
N THR A 84 -25.98 4.12 9.84
CA THR A 84 -26.91 3.11 10.36
C THR A 84 -27.36 2.11 9.32
N GLY A 85 -27.35 2.48 8.03
CA GLY A 85 -27.75 1.60 6.94
C GLY A 85 -26.80 0.40 6.83
N ASP A 86 -27.35 -0.79 6.59
CA ASP A 86 -26.56 -2.02 6.53
C ASP A 86 -25.53 -1.99 5.40
N HIS A 87 -25.90 -1.39 4.27
CA HIS A 87 -25.00 -1.17 3.14
C HIS A 87 -23.81 -0.27 3.54
N GLY A 88 -24.06 0.87 4.17
CA GLY A 88 -23.03 1.76 4.70
C GLY A 88 -22.11 1.09 5.73
N LYS A 89 -22.67 0.30 6.65
CA LYS A 89 -21.90 -0.49 7.63
C LYS A 89 -21.00 -1.51 6.96
N GLN A 90 -21.50 -2.25 5.98
CA GLN A 90 -20.71 -3.20 5.21
C GLN A 90 -19.56 -2.50 4.47
N ALA A 91 -19.83 -1.36 3.84
CA ALA A 91 -18.78 -0.56 3.19
C ALA A 91 -17.72 -0.09 4.19
N TYR A 92 -18.14 0.37 5.38
CA TYR A 92 -17.24 0.73 6.48
C TYR A 92 -16.34 -0.44 6.90
N ASP A 93 -16.93 -1.62 7.12
CA ASP A 93 -16.19 -2.80 7.60
C ASP A 93 -15.18 -3.29 6.54
N VAL A 94 -15.57 -3.30 5.27
CA VAL A 94 -14.69 -3.65 4.15
C VAL A 94 -13.51 -2.67 4.06
N LEU A 95 -13.77 -1.36 4.11
CA LEU A 95 -12.72 -0.35 4.02
C LEU A 95 -11.79 -0.37 5.25
N SER A 96 -12.35 -0.54 6.44
CA SER A 96 -11.57 -0.70 7.67
C SER A 96 -10.67 -1.92 7.60
N ARG A 97 -11.20 -3.04 7.09
CA ARG A 97 -10.42 -4.27 6.90
C ARG A 97 -9.32 -4.09 5.87
N LEU A 98 -9.56 -3.38 4.77
CA LEU A 98 -8.52 -3.06 3.79
C LEU A 98 -7.39 -2.22 4.41
N VAL A 99 -7.70 -1.24 5.26
CA VAL A 99 -6.69 -0.47 6.01
C VAL A 99 -5.88 -1.37 6.95
N SER A 100 -6.54 -2.29 7.67
CA SER A 100 -5.81 -3.26 8.51
C SER A 100 -4.87 -4.14 7.70
N LEU A 101 -5.28 -4.58 6.51
CA LEU A 101 -4.44 -5.36 5.60
C LEU A 101 -3.27 -4.53 5.04
N GLN A 102 -3.47 -3.24 4.73
CA GLN A 102 -2.38 -2.34 4.33
C GLN A 102 -1.32 -2.19 5.42
N SER A 103 -1.75 -2.04 6.68
CA SER A 103 -0.82 -1.97 7.82
C SER A 103 -0.02 -3.27 7.95
N ALA A 104 -0.69 -4.43 7.85
CA ALA A 104 -0.03 -5.73 7.95
C ALA A 104 0.96 -5.97 6.80
N LEU A 105 0.63 -5.56 5.56
CA LEU A 105 1.56 -5.60 4.43
C LEU A 105 2.81 -4.77 4.70
N LYS A 106 2.63 -3.51 5.13
CA LYS A 106 3.72 -2.61 5.46
C LYS A 106 4.64 -3.19 6.53
N ASP A 107 4.08 -3.66 7.65
CA ASP A 107 4.84 -4.21 8.76
C ASP A 107 5.65 -5.44 8.35
N LEU A 108 5.07 -6.34 7.54
CA LEU A 108 5.78 -7.52 7.05
C LEU A 108 6.85 -7.18 6.00
N ARG A 109 6.58 -6.20 5.13
CA ARG A 109 7.56 -5.74 4.13
C ARG A 109 8.77 -5.10 4.80
N GLU A 110 8.57 -4.29 5.83
CA GLU A 110 9.65 -3.72 6.62
C GLU A 110 10.50 -4.82 7.28
N LYS A 111 9.86 -5.83 7.88
CA LYS A 111 10.58 -6.99 8.45
C LYS A 111 11.32 -7.79 7.39
N LEU A 112 10.72 -8.02 6.23
CA LEU A 112 11.37 -8.69 5.10
C LEU A 112 12.58 -7.91 4.61
N ALA A 113 12.48 -6.57 4.52
CA ALA A 113 13.60 -5.72 4.12
C ALA A 113 14.78 -5.85 5.09
N VAL A 114 14.52 -5.87 6.40
CA VAL A 114 15.55 -6.12 7.44
C VAL A 114 16.21 -7.48 7.23
N ASP A 115 15.43 -8.53 7.02
CA ASP A 115 15.95 -9.89 6.81
C ASP A 115 16.78 -10.00 5.52
N LEU A 116 16.37 -9.32 4.44
CA LEU A 116 17.11 -9.28 3.18
C LEU A 116 18.45 -8.54 3.31
N VAL A 117 18.50 -7.44 4.08
CA VAL A 117 19.75 -6.73 4.38
C VAL A 117 20.68 -7.62 5.21
N ALA A 118 20.15 -8.33 6.21
CA ALA A 118 20.92 -9.28 7.00
C ALA A 118 21.47 -10.43 6.13
N TYR A 119 20.66 -10.93 5.19
CA TYR A 119 21.06 -11.96 4.23
C TYR A 119 22.18 -11.47 3.32
N ALA A 120 22.05 -10.27 2.74
CA ALA A 120 23.04 -9.69 1.83
C ALA A 120 24.36 -9.31 2.52
N GLY A 121 24.32 -9.02 3.83
CA GLY A 121 25.51 -8.72 4.63
C GLY A 121 26.26 -9.95 5.15
N ALA A 122 25.68 -11.14 5.07
CA ALA A 122 26.27 -12.36 5.61
C ALA A 122 27.21 -13.02 4.59
N ALA A 123 28.45 -13.33 5.01
CA ALA A 123 29.40 -14.07 4.17
C ALA A 123 28.94 -15.51 3.86
N LYS A 124 28.14 -16.09 4.75
CA LYS A 124 27.44 -17.37 4.56
C LYS A 124 26.07 -17.26 5.24
N PRO A 125 24.98 -17.08 4.48
CA PRO A 125 23.65 -16.93 5.06
C PRO A 125 23.21 -18.17 5.86
N ASP A 126 22.63 -17.93 7.04
CA ASP A 126 22.05 -18.98 7.88
C ASP A 126 20.79 -19.58 7.21
N PRO A 127 20.67 -20.93 7.08
CA PRO A 127 19.45 -21.58 6.63
C PRO A 127 18.19 -21.17 7.40
N ALA A 128 18.30 -20.79 8.68
CA ALA A 128 17.18 -20.28 9.45
C ALA A 128 16.68 -18.93 8.91
N LEU A 129 17.61 -18.03 8.54
CA LEU A 129 17.30 -16.73 7.93
C LEU A 129 16.63 -16.91 6.55
N GLN A 130 17.13 -17.84 5.72
CA GLN A 130 16.51 -18.18 4.43
C GLN A 130 15.06 -18.64 4.61
N LYS A 131 14.80 -19.54 5.58
CA LYS A 131 13.45 -20.00 5.90
C LYS A 131 12.56 -18.87 6.40
N GLN A 132 13.10 -17.95 7.22
CA GLN A 132 12.36 -16.79 7.70
C GLN A 132 11.95 -15.87 6.56
N ILE A 133 12.87 -15.54 5.64
CA ILE A 133 12.60 -14.73 4.44
C ILE A 133 11.51 -15.38 3.60
N GLN A 134 11.63 -16.70 3.32
CA GLN A 134 10.63 -17.43 2.54
C GLN A 134 9.25 -17.43 3.22
N SER A 135 9.20 -17.62 4.53
CA SER A 135 7.96 -17.58 5.31
C SER A 135 7.29 -16.21 5.23
N ARG A 136 8.04 -15.12 5.42
CA ARG A 136 7.53 -13.76 5.29
C ARG A 136 7.03 -13.45 3.89
N GLN A 137 7.73 -13.92 2.86
CA GLN A 137 7.28 -13.75 1.48
C GLN A 137 5.94 -14.45 1.22
N GLN A 138 5.77 -15.67 1.73
CA GLN A 138 4.49 -16.39 1.64
C GLN A 138 3.38 -15.68 2.42
N GLU A 139 3.70 -15.10 3.58
CA GLU A 139 2.73 -14.35 4.38
C GLU A 139 2.30 -13.06 3.66
N LEU A 140 3.24 -12.29 3.11
CA LEU A 140 2.95 -11.12 2.26
C LEU A 140 2.02 -11.47 1.11
N GLU A 141 2.31 -12.57 0.41
CA GLU A 141 1.51 -13.03 -0.72
C GLU A 141 0.06 -13.37 -0.30
N ARG A 142 -0.10 -14.04 0.85
CA ARG A 142 -1.43 -14.38 1.39
C ARG A 142 -2.22 -13.12 1.75
N ILE A 143 -1.58 -12.15 2.40
CA ILE A 143 -2.23 -10.89 2.77
C ILE A 143 -2.58 -10.09 1.52
N TYR A 144 -1.67 -9.98 0.55
CA TYR A 144 -1.90 -9.28 -0.70
C TYR A 144 -3.03 -9.91 -1.51
N THR A 145 -3.07 -11.25 -1.60
CA THR A 145 -4.17 -11.97 -2.25
C THR A 145 -5.51 -11.69 -1.56
N THR A 146 -5.52 -11.67 -0.22
CA THR A 146 -6.71 -11.35 0.56
C THR A 146 -7.16 -9.90 0.32
N TYR A 147 -6.23 -8.97 0.26
CA TYR A 147 -6.47 -7.57 -0.06
C TYR A 147 -7.10 -7.41 -1.46
N GLN A 148 -6.54 -8.05 -2.49
CA GLN A 148 -7.08 -8.02 -3.86
C GLN A 148 -8.48 -8.66 -3.94
N LYS A 149 -8.70 -9.78 -3.24
CA LYS A 149 -10.01 -10.43 -3.18
C LYS A 149 -11.04 -9.51 -2.54
N LEU A 150 -10.69 -8.83 -1.44
CA LEU A 150 -11.59 -7.92 -0.74
C LEU A 150 -11.92 -6.68 -1.59
N LEU A 151 -10.95 -6.13 -2.32
CA LEU A 151 -11.18 -5.06 -3.30
C LEU A 151 -12.16 -5.51 -4.40
N SER A 152 -11.90 -6.66 -5.02
CA SER A 152 -12.73 -7.17 -6.10
C SER A 152 -14.16 -7.46 -5.64
N LEU A 153 -14.33 -8.05 -4.45
CA LEU A 153 -15.66 -8.31 -3.90
C LEU A 153 -16.39 -7.01 -3.55
N GLY A 154 -15.69 -6.05 -2.94
CA GLY A 154 -16.28 -4.76 -2.58
C GLY A 154 -16.72 -3.94 -3.80
N ASP A 155 -15.95 -3.96 -4.88
CA ASP A 155 -16.31 -3.29 -6.13
C ASP A 155 -17.49 -3.98 -6.84
N ARG A 156 -17.44 -5.32 -6.98
CA ARG A 156 -18.53 -6.10 -7.60
C ARG A 156 -19.86 -5.99 -6.86
N ASN A 157 -19.82 -5.91 -5.53
CA ASN A 157 -21.01 -5.73 -4.70
C ASN A 157 -21.48 -4.28 -4.62
N GLY A 158 -20.81 -3.34 -5.30
CA GLY A 158 -21.17 -1.93 -5.32
C GLY A 158 -20.90 -1.20 -4.00
N LEU A 159 -20.11 -1.77 -3.08
CA LEU A 159 -19.73 -1.16 -1.81
C LEU A 159 -18.62 -0.12 -2.00
N LEU A 160 -17.75 -0.36 -2.98
CA LEU A 160 -16.53 0.42 -3.21
C LEU A 160 -16.55 1.09 -4.59
N LYS A 161 -15.85 2.20 -4.70
CA LYS A 161 -15.43 2.82 -5.94
C LYS A 161 -13.91 2.81 -5.96
N ILE A 162 -13.35 2.18 -6.98
CA ILE A 162 -11.91 2.17 -7.25
C ILE A 162 -11.65 3.15 -8.37
N ALA A 163 -10.74 4.10 -8.15
CA ALA A 163 -10.28 5.04 -9.16
C ALA A 163 -8.77 4.94 -9.26
N ASP A 164 -8.26 4.71 -10.46
CA ASP A 164 -6.83 4.81 -10.75
C ASP A 164 -6.54 6.30 -11.03
N ASN A 165 -5.90 6.99 -10.09
CA ASN A 165 -5.60 8.41 -10.26
C ASN A 165 -4.32 8.56 -11.08
N GLU A 166 -4.46 8.76 -12.39
CA GLU A 166 -3.33 9.00 -13.31
C GLU A 166 -2.71 10.42 -13.14
N MET A 167 -3.43 11.37 -12.54
CA MET A 167 -3.11 12.79 -12.73
C MET A 167 -1.99 13.37 -11.85
N PHE A 168 -1.69 12.83 -10.66
CA PHE A 168 -0.66 13.43 -9.77
C PHE A 168 0.14 12.46 -8.87
N SER A 169 -0.23 11.18 -8.77
CA SER A 169 0.52 10.24 -7.92
C SER A 169 0.60 8.80 -8.41
N GLY A 170 -0.14 8.43 -9.46
CA GLY A 170 -0.27 7.04 -9.91
C GLY A 170 -0.87 6.10 -8.85
N ARG A 171 -1.41 6.65 -7.75
CA ARG A 171 -1.93 5.87 -6.63
C ARG A 171 -3.39 5.52 -6.86
N ARG A 172 -3.72 4.25 -6.62
CA ARG A 172 -5.10 3.79 -6.55
C ARG A 172 -5.83 4.47 -5.39
N ALA A 173 -7.00 5.02 -5.65
CA ALA A 173 -7.91 5.52 -4.62
C ALA A 173 -9.11 4.58 -4.46
N VAL A 174 -9.43 4.25 -3.21
CA VAL A 174 -10.55 3.38 -2.84
C VAL A 174 -11.46 4.16 -1.91
N SER A 175 -12.70 4.40 -2.33
CA SER A 175 -13.70 5.16 -1.58
C SER A 175 -15.01 4.39 -1.47
N PRO A 176 -15.84 4.63 -0.44
CA PRO A 176 -17.14 3.98 -0.33
C PRO A 176 -18.11 4.51 -1.40
N ARG A 177 -19.06 3.67 -1.82
CA ARG A 177 -20.22 4.08 -2.63
C ARG A 177 -21.45 4.26 -1.75
N LEU A 178 -21.43 5.24 -0.88
CA LEU A 178 -22.54 5.48 0.05
C LEU A 178 -23.82 5.91 -0.67
N LYS A 179 -24.96 5.49 -0.11
CA LYS A 179 -26.31 5.94 -0.48
C LYS A 179 -26.83 6.92 0.56
N ASP A 180 -27.81 7.74 0.18
CA ASP A 180 -28.44 8.68 1.13
C ASP A 180 -29.06 7.95 2.34
N SER A 181 -29.56 6.73 2.13
CA SER A 181 -30.13 5.88 3.18
C SER A 181 -29.11 5.30 4.15
N ASP A 182 -27.80 5.42 3.88
CA ASP A 182 -26.77 4.86 4.75
C ASP A 182 -26.58 5.67 6.02
N TYR A 183 -26.89 6.97 5.97
CA TYR A 183 -26.86 7.85 7.13
C TYR A 183 -28.26 8.18 7.60
N THR A 184 -28.48 8.08 8.91
CA THR A 184 -29.69 8.58 9.54
C THR A 184 -29.34 9.64 10.57
N MET A 185 -30.23 10.63 10.68
CA MET A 185 -30.10 11.67 11.68
C MET A 185 -30.50 11.08 13.04
N ALA A 186 -29.56 11.08 13.98
CA ALA A 186 -29.74 10.57 15.33
C ALA A 186 -29.38 11.66 16.35
N TYR A 187 -30.14 11.71 17.44
CA TYR A 187 -29.81 12.57 18.57
C TYR A 187 -28.62 11.99 19.33
N ASP A 188 -27.68 12.85 19.72
CA ASP A 188 -26.47 12.46 20.43
C ASP A 188 -26.66 12.51 21.95
N ASP A 189 -27.24 11.44 22.47
CA ASP A 189 -27.45 11.19 23.90
C ASP A 189 -26.17 10.83 24.67
N ALA A 190 -25.07 10.51 23.97
CA ALA A 190 -23.79 10.19 24.60
C ALA A 190 -23.06 11.43 25.15
N THR A 191 -23.31 12.61 24.58
CA THR A 191 -22.64 13.84 25.00
C THR A 191 -23.39 14.47 26.19
N PRO A 192 -22.73 14.74 27.34
CA PRO A 192 -23.39 15.27 28.55
C PRO A 192 -24.19 16.55 28.32
N GLU A 193 -23.73 17.42 27.42
CA GLU A 193 -24.39 18.68 27.06
C GLU A 193 -25.76 18.46 26.38
N CYS A 194 -25.96 17.30 25.77
CA CYS A 194 -27.16 16.94 25.01
C CYS A 194 -28.13 16.05 25.81
N GLN A 195 -27.71 15.47 26.94
CA GLN A 195 -28.59 14.69 27.81
C GLN A 195 -29.62 15.56 28.56
N LYS A 196 -29.32 16.84 28.74
CA LYS A 196 -30.23 17.80 29.36
C LYS A 196 -31.32 18.18 28.36
N LYS A 197 -32.44 17.44 28.35
CA LYS A 197 -33.69 17.92 27.75
C LYS A 197 -33.96 19.34 28.29
N PRO A 198 -34.20 20.36 27.45
CA PRO A 198 -34.72 21.62 27.97
C PRO A 198 -36.10 21.31 28.57
N THR A 199 -36.22 21.47 29.88
CA THR A 199 -37.52 21.51 30.57
C THR A 199 -38.32 22.63 29.91
N PRO A 200 -39.53 22.39 29.36
CA PRO A 200 -40.36 23.49 28.91
C PRO A 200 -40.61 24.41 30.11
N ALA A 201 -40.33 25.69 29.94
CA ALA A 201 -40.64 26.69 30.95
C ALA A 201 -42.15 26.71 31.20
N PRO A 202 -42.59 26.87 32.47
CA PRO A 202 -44.01 26.88 32.84
C PRO A 202 -44.80 28.02 32.19
#